data_AF-F6X2B2-F1
#
_entry.id   AF-F6X2B2-F1
#
_cell.length_a   1.000
_cell.length_b   1.000
_cell.length_c   1.000
_cell.angle_alpha   90.00
_cell.angle_beta   90.00
_cell.angle_gamma   90.00
#
_symmetry.space_group_name_H-M   'P 1'
#
loop_
_entity.id
_entity.type
_entity.pdbx_description
1 polymer ?
#
loop_
_entity_poly.entity_id
_entity_poly.type
_entity_poly.pdbx_seq_one_letter_code
_entity_poly.pdbx_strand_id
1 'polypeptide(L)'
;MQPRLKIIVGGYTCEENSVPYQVSLNSGYHFCGGSLIREQWVVSAGHCWKLAINSKFSGRGCEYHGRIQVRLGEHNIEVLEGNEQFINAAKKIRHPKYNRKTLDNDILLIKLSTPAVINDHVSTIPLPTAPPAAGAEALISGWGNTLSSGADYPDELQCLDAPVLSQAECEASYPGKITSNMFCVGFLEGGKDSCQGDSGGPVVSNGQLQGIVSWGYGCAQKNKPGVYTKVYNYVDWIEDTIAANS
;
A
#
# COMPACT_ATOMS: atom_id res chain seq x y z
N MET A 1 9.97 32.81 -12.20
CA MET A 1 9.46 31.83 -11.22
C MET A 1 8.84 30.69 -12.02
N GLN A 2 9.42 29.51 -11.97
CA GLN A 2 8.88 28.30 -12.61
C GLN A 2 8.52 27.32 -11.49
N PRO A 3 7.33 26.70 -11.51
CA PRO A 3 6.89 25.82 -10.45
C PRO A 3 7.73 24.52 -10.49
N ARG A 4 8.31 24.18 -9.33
CA ARG A 4 8.98 22.91 -9.07
C ARG A 4 7.93 21.91 -8.62
N LEU A 5 7.71 20.82 -9.35
CA LEU A 5 7.06 19.62 -8.83
C LEU A 5 7.68 18.38 -9.49
N LYS A 6 8.28 17.50 -8.69
CA LYS A 6 8.52 16.10 -9.06
C LYS A 6 8.15 15.24 -7.85
N ILE A 7 7.33 14.25 -8.17
CA ILE A 7 6.42 13.45 -7.37
C ILE A 7 6.55 12.04 -7.94
N ILE A 8 6.34 10.94 -7.18
CA ILE A 8 6.35 9.52 -7.60
C ILE A 8 6.88 9.37 -9.02
N VAL A 9 8.21 9.42 -9.23
CA VAL A 9 8.86 9.70 -10.54
C VAL A 9 7.88 10.02 -11.69
N GLY A 10 7.33 11.23 -11.79
CA GLY A 10 6.33 11.56 -12.82
C GLY A 10 4.84 11.35 -12.49
N GLY A 11 4.50 11.22 -11.21
CA GLY A 11 3.15 11.36 -10.64
C GLY A 11 2.80 12.81 -10.30
N TYR A 12 1.75 13.01 -9.51
CA TYR A 12 1.23 14.31 -9.08
C TYR A 12 0.67 14.28 -7.64
N THR A 13 0.53 15.44 -6.98
CA THR A 13 0.00 15.52 -5.62
C THR A 13 -1.48 15.21 -5.73
N CYS A 14 -1.95 14.20 -4.99
CA CYS A 14 -3.37 13.87 -5.00
C CYS A 14 -4.18 15.11 -4.60
N GLU A 15 -5.37 15.27 -5.16
CA GLU A 15 -6.29 16.27 -4.62
C GLU A 15 -6.60 15.92 -3.16
N GLU A 16 -6.65 16.94 -2.31
CA GLU A 16 -6.96 16.76 -0.88
C GLU A 16 -8.26 15.94 -0.73
N ASN A 17 -8.25 14.94 0.13
CA ASN A 17 -9.41 14.09 0.42
C ASN A 17 -9.91 13.20 -0.75
N SER A 18 -9.23 13.19 -1.91
CA SER A 18 -9.63 12.36 -3.06
C SER A 18 -9.41 10.85 -2.89
N VAL A 19 -8.63 10.44 -1.89
CA VAL A 19 -8.27 9.04 -1.62
C VAL A 19 -8.64 8.65 -0.16
N PRO A 20 -9.93 8.67 0.21
CA PRO A 20 -10.39 8.53 1.60
C PRO A 20 -10.19 7.14 2.22
N TYR A 21 -9.82 6.13 1.42
CA TYR A 21 -9.49 4.78 1.88
C TYR A 21 -7.99 4.60 2.18
N GLN A 22 -7.16 5.60 1.89
CA GLN A 22 -5.71 5.54 2.11
C GLN A 22 -5.40 5.40 3.59
N VAL A 23 -4.43 4.53 3.90
CA VAL A 23 -3.93 4.33 5.27
C VAL A 23 -2.43 4.58 5.30
N SER A 24 -1.98 5.30 6.33
CA SER A 24 -0.58 5.33 6.74
C SER A 24 -0.37 4.37 7.91
N LEU A 25 0.48 3.36 7.73
CA LEU A 25 0.95 2.50 8.81
C LEU A 25 2.14 3.18 9.48
N ASN A 26 1.94 3.59 10.73
CA ASN A 26 2.90 4.37 11.49
C ASN A 26 3.41 3.59 12.71
N SER A 27 4.71 3.74 13.00
CA SER A 27 5.39 3.18 14.17
C SER A 27 6.41 4.19 14.73
N GLY A 28 5.98 5.45 14.88
CA GLY A 28 6.83 6.61 15.14
C GLY A 28 7.28 7.34 13.87
N TYR A 29 7.04 6.73 12.70
CA TYR A 29 7.24 7.26 11.36
C TYR A 29 6.37 6.44 10.38
N HIS A 30 6.01 7.01 9.24
CA HIS A 30 5.36 6.28 8.14
C HIS A 30 6.32 5.24 7.58
N PHE A 31 5.90 3.98 7.50
CA PHE A 31 6.77 2.91 6.98
C PHE A 31 6.13 2.03 5.91
N CYS A 32 4.80 2.06 5.79
CA CYS A 32 4.02 1.36 4.78
C CYS A 32 2.66 2.04 4.62
N GLY A 33 2.04 1.84 3.47
CA GLY A 33 0.63 2.14 3.23
C GLY A 33 -0.32 1.00 3.62
N GLY A 34 -1.60 1.25 3.40
CA GLY A 34 -2.69 0.28 3.51
C GLY A 34 -3.96 0.81 2.86
N SER A 35 -5.02 0.03 2.92
CA SER A 35 -6.35 0.40 2.43
C SER A 35 -7.42 -0.02 3.43
N LEU A 36 -8.31 0.90 3.81
CA LEU A 36 -9.48 0.57 4.62
C LEU A 36 -10.51 -0.17 3.76
N ILE A 37 -10.78 -1.44 4.07
CA ILE A 37 -11.73 -2.28 3.31
C ILE A 37 -13.05 -2.50 4.05
N ARG A 38 -13.06 -2.31 5.38
CA ARG A 38 -14.24 -2.22 6.26
C ARG A 38 -13.90 -1.28 7.42
N GLU A 39 -14.91 -0.81 8.14
CA GLU A 39 -14.74 0.12 9.27
C GLU A 39 -13.66 -0.33 10.28
N GLN A 40 -13.49 -1.63 10.50
CA GLN A 40 -12.48 -2.15 11.44
C GLN A 40 -11.36 -2.97 10.77
N TRP A 41 -11.23 -2.92 9.44
CA TRP A 41 -10.30 -3.79 8.71
C TRP A 41 -9.52 -3.05 7.63
N VAL A 42 -8.20 -3.17 7.71
CA VAL A 42 -7.24 -2.64 6.74
C VAL A 42 -6.50 -3.79 6.06
N VAL A 43 -6.31 -3.68 4.75
CA VAL A 43 -5.42 -4.52 3.96
C VAL A 43 -4.09 -3.78 3.75
N SER A 44 -2.98 -4.51 3.81
CA SER A 44 -1.63 -4.02 3.50
C SER A 44 -0.77 -5.19 3.00
N ALA A 45 0.53 -4.98 2.79
CA ALA A 45 1.45 -6.02 2.35
C ALA A 45 1.93 -6.90 3.52
N GLY A 46 2.14 -8.19 3.26
CA GLY A 46 2.67 -9.16 4.22
C GLY A 46 4.04 -8.78 4.79
N HIS A 47 4.89 -8.15 3.98
CA HIS A 47 6.22 -7.68 4.36
C HIS A 47 6.18 -6.44 5.28
N CYS A 48 5.06 -5.70 5.33
CA CYS A 48 4.84 -4.60 6.28
C CYS A 48 4.56 -5.10 7.71
N TRP A 49 4.48 -6.40 7.91
CA TRP A 49 4.27 -6.98 9.23
C TRP A 49 5.46 -6.71 10.17
N LYS A 50 5.24 -5.88 11.19
CA LYS A 50 6.20 -5.68 12.30
C LYS A 50 5.86 -6.59 13.48
N LEU A 51 6.86 -7.29 14.03
CA LEU A 51 6.73 -8.02 15.30
C LEU A 51 6.62 -7.03 16.47
N ALA A 52 5.78 -7.34 17.45
CA ALA A 52 5.91 -6.73 18.77
C ALA A 52 7.15 -7.32 19.44
N ILE A 53 8.25 -6.57 19.45
CA ILE A 53 9.46 -6.96 20.17
C ILE A 53 9.30 -6.60 21.64
N ASN A 54 9.05 -7.61 22.47
CA ASN A 54 9.25 -7.54 23.92
C ASN A 54 10.76 -7.58 24.21
N SER A 55 11.46 -6.50 23.90
CA SER A 55 12.88 -6.37 24.20
C SER A 55 13.05 -6.12 25.70
N LYS A 56 13.32 -7.18 26.49
CA LYS A 56 13.94 -7.05 27.82
C LYS A 56 15.40 -6.55 27.75
N PHE A 57 15.96 -6.35 26.55
CA PHE A 57 17.37 -6.06 26.30
C PHE A 57 17.67 -4.60 25.94
N SER A 58 16.66 -3.76 25.74
CA SER A 58 16.86 -2.32 25.63
C SER A 58 16.97 -1.75 27.04
N GLY A 59 18.19 -1.54 27.53
CA GLY A 59 18.50 -0.88 28.82
C GLY A 59 18.04 0.59 28.92
N ARG A 60 17.08 1.00 28.08
CA ARG A 60 16.28 2.22 28.22
C ARG A 60 14.84 1.74 28.36
N GLY A 61 14.19 2.05 29.48
CA GLY A 61 12.81 1.66 29.81
C GLY A 61 11.76 2.33 28.92
N CYS A 62 11.89 2.19 27.60
CA CYS A 62 10.90 2.58 26.62
C CYS A 62 10.34 1.28 26.05
N GLU A 63 9.07 0.98 26.32
CA GLU A 63 8.37 -0.12 25.66
C GLU A 63 8.33 0.16 24.15
N TYR A 64 9.27 -0.39 23.38
CA TYR A 64 9.22 -0.31 21.93
C TYR A 64 8.20 -1.33 21.43
N HIS A 65 6.92 -1.01 21.61
CA HIS A 65 5.85 -1.84 21.11
C HIS A 65 5.92 -1.83 19.59
N GLY A 66 5.95 -3.01 18.97
CA GLY A 66 5.59 -3.17 17.55
C GLY A 66 4.09 -2.90 17.29
N ARG A 67 3.54 -1.86 17.93
CA ARG A 67 2.20 -1.31 17.75
C ARG A 67 2.24 -0.53 16.45
N ILE A 68 1.52 -1.06 15.46
CA ILE A 68 1.21 -0.30 14.26
C ILE A 68 0.04 0.61 14.65
N GLN A 69 0.25 1.92 14.56
CA GLN A 69 -0.83 2.90 14.56
C GLN A 69 -1.28 3.06 13.11
N VAL A 70 -2.55 2.80 12.86
CA VAL A 70 -3.21 3.04 11.58
C VAL A 70 -3.70 4.48 11.61
N ARG A 71 -3.23 5.30 10.67
CA ARG A 71 -3.67 6.67 10.49
C ARG A 71 -4.51 6.76 9.21
N LEU A 72 -5.72 7.29 9.36
CA LEU A 72 -6.75 7.46 8.32
C LEU A 72 -7.06 8.95 8.17
N GLY A 73 -7.54 9.38 7.00
CA GLY A 73 -7.93 10.77 6.77
C GLY A 73 -6.75 11.74 6.69
N GLU A 74 -5.55 11.20 6.41
CA GLU A 74 -4.30 11.96 6.23
C GLU A 74 -4.21 12.39 4.76
N HIS A 75 -3.94 13.67 4.52
CA HIS A 75 -3.41 14.16 3.24
C HIS A 75 -1.93 14.55 3.40
N ASN A 76 -1.59 15.30 4.44
CA ASN A 76 -0.21 15.62 4.82
C ASN A 76 0.21 14.95 6.13
N ILE A 77 1.11 13.96 6.07
CA ILE A 77 1.47 13.09 7.20
C ILE A 77 2.32 13.74 8.30
N GLU A 78 2.78 14.97 8.09
CA GLU A 78 3.60 15.74 9.04
C GLU A 78 2.82 16.81 9.82
N VAL A 79 1.55 17.04 9.48
CA VAL A 79 0.68 18.03 10.16
C VAL A 79 -0.65 17.40 10.59
N LEU A 80 -1.38 18.08 11.48
CA LEU A 80 -2.75 17.71 11.84
C LEU A 80 -3.71 18.66 11.12
N GLU A 81 -4.46 18.13 10.17
CA GLU A 81 -5.44 18.79 9.31
C GLU A 81 -6.84 18.77 9.96
N GLY A 82 -7.04 17.90 10.97
CA GLY A 82 -8.24 17.85 11.82
C GLY A 82 -9.23 16.76 11.44
N ASN A 83 -8.95 16.02 10.36
CA ASN A 83 -9.78 14.92 9.86
C ASN A 83 -9.23 13.54 10.23
N GLU A 84 -8.05 13.50 10.84
CA GLU A 84 -7.29 12.26 11.05
C GLU A 84 -7.92 11.38 12.12
N GLN A 85 -7.85 10.07 11.89
CA GLN A 85 -8.18 9.07 12.89
C GLN A 85 -6.96 8.21 13.16
N PHE A 86 -6.50 8.24 14.41
CA PHE A 86 -5.37 7.45 14.88
C PHE A 86 -5.85 6.22 15.65
N ILE A 87 -5.83 5.06 15.03
CA ILE A 87 -6.37 3.83 15.60
C ILE A 87 -5.28 2.77 15.69
N ASN A 88 -5.11 2.14 16.85
CA ASN A 88 -4.10 1.09 17.01
C ASN A 88 -4.54 -0.21 16.33
N ALA A 89 -3.58 -0.97 15.82
CA ALA A 89 -3.81 -2.35 15.38
C ALA A 89 -4.06 -3.25 16.60
N ALA A 90 -5.26 -3.85 16.69
CA ALA A 90 -5.57 -4.89 17.67
C ALA A 90 -5.05 -6.27 17.23
N LYS A 91 -5.10 -6.56 15.93
CA LYS A 91 -4.59 -7.83 15.39
C LYS A 91 -3.94 -7.60 14.03
N LYS A 92 -2.88 -8.37 13.75
CA LYS A 92 -2.14 -8.37 12.48
C LYS A 92 -2.07 -9.81 11.98
N ILE A 93 -2.70 -10.10 10.85
CA ILE A 93 -2.88 -11.45 10.31
C ILE A 93 -2.24 -11.48 8.92
N ARG A 94 -0.98 -11.93 8.87
CA ARG A 94 -0.29 -12.14 7.61
C ARG A 94 -0.77 -13.43 6.97
N HIS A 95 -0.88 -13.46 5.65
CA HIS A 95 -1.27 -14.66 4.93
C HIS A 95 -0.39 -15.86 5.35
N PRO A 96 -0.97 -17.03 5.68
CA PRO A 96 -0.22 -18.16 6.22
C PRO A 96 0.81 -18.74 5.24
N LYS A 97 0.58 -18.54 3.93
CA LYS A 97 1.50 -18.96 2.85
C LYS A 97 2.47 -17.86 2.40
N TYR A 98 2.56 -16.73 3.12
CA TYR A 98 3.52 -15.67 2.78
C TYR A 98 4.95 -16.20 2.69
N ASN A 99 5.60 -15.98 1.56
CA ASN A 99 6.97 -16.41 1.32
C ASN A 99 7.90 -15.20 1.25
N ARG A 100 8.69 -14.99 2.30
CA ARG A 100 9.63 -13.85 2.39
C ARG A 100 10.74 -13.86 1.32
N LYS A 101 11.03 -14.99 0.68
CA LYS A 101 12.06 -15.06 -0.38
C LYS A 101 11.54 -14.62 -1.73
N THR A 102 10.30 -14.97 -2.06
CA THR A 102 9.68 -14.69 -3.35
C THR A 102 8.70 -13.52 -3.31
N LEU A 103 8.31 -13.08 -2.10
CA LEU A 103 7.20 -12.17 -1.84
C LEU A 103 5.86 -12.68 -2.40
N ASP A 104 5.72 -13.99 -2.57
CA ASP A 104 4.43 -14.59 -2.91
C ASP A 104 3.51 -14.60 -1.68
N ASN A 105 2.21 -14.41 -1.90
CA ASN A 105 1.21 -14.20 -0.85
C ASN A 105 1.54 -13.02 0.08
N ASP A 106 2.03 -11.93 -0.50
CA ASP A 106 2.38 -10.70 0.21
C ASP A 106 1.14 -9.85 0.53
N ILE A 107 0.35 -10.35 1.48
CA ILE A 107 -0.84 -9.68 2.00
C ILE A 107 -0.95 -9.82 3.53
N LEU A 108 -1.43 -8.75 4.16
CA LEU A 108 -1.62 -8.58 5.59
C LEU A 108 -3.00 -7.97 5.85
N LEU A 109 -3.77 -8.60 6.73
CA LEU A 109 -4.95 -7.97 7.34
C LEU A 109 -4.62 -7.39 8.70
N ILE A 110 -5.14 -6.20 8.97
CA ILE A 110 -5.00 -5.50 10.24
C ILE A 110 -6.41 -5.22 10.78
N LYS A 111 -6.76 -5.82 11.92
CA LYS A 111 -7.97 -5.48 12.68
C LYS A 111 -7.68 -4.27 13.55
N LEU A 112 -8.48 -3.22 13.39
CA LEU A 112 -8.37 -2.01 14.20
C LEU A 112 -8.91 -2.25 15.62
N SER A 113 -8.36 -1.56 16.63
CA SER A 113 -8.81 -1.68 18.02
C SER A 113 -10.23 -1.17 18.25
N THR A 114 -10.65 -0.21 17.41
CA THR A 114 -12.00 0.34 17.34
C THR A 114 -12.36 0.52 15.86
N PRO A 115 -13.65 0.45 15.49
CA PRO A 115 -14.06 0.85 14.14
C PRO A 115 -13.67 2.31 13.84
N ALA A 116 -13.28 2.58 12.60
CA ALA A 116 -13.13 3.91 12.05
C ALA A 116 -14.50 4.57 11.85
N VAL A 117 -14.56 5.88 12.05
CA VAL A 117 -15.75 6.68 11.79
C VAL A 117 -15.76 7.05 10.31
N ILE A 118 -16.72 6.52 9.55
CA ILE A 118 -16.82 6.80 8.11
C ILE A 118 -17.38 8.21 7.88
N ASN A 119 -16.72 8.97 7.02
CA ASN A 119 -17.10 10.33 6.62
C ASN A 119 -16.49 10.65 5.24
N ASP A 120 -16.55 11.92 4.82
CA ASP A 120 -16.05 12.36 3.51
C ASP A 120 -14.51 12.21 3.35
N HIS A 121 -13.77 12.12 4.47
CA HIS A 121 -12.30 12.01 4.51
C HIS A 121 -11.81 10.58 4.79
N VAL A 122 -12.68 9.73 5.36
CA VAL A 122 -12.38 8.35 5.74
C VAL A 122 -13.50 7.44 5.23
N SER A 123 -13.21 6.62 4.22
CA SER A 123 -14.17 5.67 3.67
C SER A 123 -13.53 4.36 3.26
N THR A 124 -14.35 3.34 3.00
CA THR A 124 -13.88 2.01 2.62
C THR A 124 -13.78 1.87 1.11
N ILE A 125 -12.75 1.18 0.61
CA ILE A 125 -12.69 0.74 -0.80
C ILE A 125 -13.25 -0.70 -0.93
N PRO A 126 -14.12 -0.98 -1.92
CA PRO A 126 -14.64 -2.32 -2.13
C PRO A 126 -13.56 -3.28 -2.65
N LEU A 127 -13.70 -4.55 -2.26
CA LEU A 127 -12.90 -5.65 -2.81
C LEU A 127 -13.25 -5.88 -4.30
N PRO A 128 -12.30 -6.38 -5.10
CA PRO A 128 -12.49 -6.56 -6.53
C PRO A 128 -13.39 -7.76 -6.82
N THR A 129 -14.29 -7.60 -7.80
CA THR A 129 -15.19 -8.68 -8.27
C THR A 129 -14.68 -9.38 -9.53
N ALA A 130 -13.60 -8.87 -10.12
CA ALA A 130 -12.93 -9.42 -11.28
C ALA A 130 -11.43 -9.13 -11.18
N PRO A 131 -10.56 -9.94 -11.82
CA PRO A 131 -9.14 -9.66 -11.86
C PRO A 131 -8.84 -8.37 -12.63
N PRO A 132 -7.69 -7.72 -12.37
CA PRO A 132 -7.30 -6.51 -13.10
C PRO A 132 -7.13 -6.82 -14.60
N ALA A 133 -7.79 -6.02 -15.44
CA ALA A 133 -7.75 -6.18 -16.88
C ALA A 133 -6.50 -5.50 -17.46
N ALA A 134 -5.78 -6.19 -18.35
CA ALA A 134 -4.64 -5.59 -19.06
C ALA A 134 -5.07 -4.34 -19.84
N GLY A 135 -4.27 -3.28 -19.76
CA GLY A 135 -4.55 -1.97 -20.35
C GLY A 135 -5.51 -1.10 -19.54
N ALA A 136 -6.16 -1.61 -18.49
CA ALA A 136 -6.98 -0.77 -17.62
C ALA A 136 -6.11 0.25 -16.87
N GLU A 137 -6.60 1.46 -16.74
CA GLU A 137 -5.96 2.50 -15.93
C GLU A 137 -6.15 2.18 -14.44
N ALA A 138 -5.09 2.34 -13.67
CA ALA A 138 -5.09 2.15 -12.23
C ALA A 138 -4.43 3.34 -11.54
N LEU A 139 -5.06 3.78 -10.44
CA LEU A 139 -4.54 4.80 -9.55
C LEU A 139 -3.73 4.12 -8.44
N ILE A 140 -2.47 4.56 -8.30
CA ILE A 140 -1.57 4.20 -7.20
C ILE A 140 -1.39 5.43 -6.33
N SER A 141 -1.44 5.27 -5.01
CA SER A 141 -1.27 6.40 -4.09
C SER A 141 -0.44 6.05 -2.84
N GLY A 142 0.35 7.02 -2.38
CA GLY A 142 1.19 6.86 -1.19
C GLY A 142 2.09 8.06 -0.90
N TRP A 143 2.88 7.92 0.17
CA TRP A 143 3.89 8.89 0.63
C TRP A 143 5.32 8.33 0.45
N GLY A 144 5.48 7.41 -0.52
CA GLY A 144 6.77 6.84 -0.85
C GLY A 144 7.70 7.83 -1.57
N ASN A 145 8.96 7.45 -1.61
CA ASN A 145 10.06 8.15 -2.24
C ASN A 145 9.71 8.55 -3.69
N THR A 146 9.82 9.83 -4.02
CA THR A 146 9.44 10.31 -5.36
C THR A 146 10.58 10.27 -6.36
N LEU A 147 11.80 9.89 -5.94
CA LEU A 147 12.98 9.90 -6.79
C LEU A 147 13.39 8.50 -7.26
N SER A 148 13.79 8.41 -8.53
CA SER A 148 14.42 7.21 -9.11
C SER A 148 15.85 7.00 -8.59
N SER A 149 16.46 8.02 -8.00
CA SER A 149 17.77 8.00 -7.36
C SER A 149 17.82 9.08 -6.27
N GLY A 150 18.22 8.70 -5.06
CA GLY A 150 18.16 9.57 -3.88
C GLY A 150 16.93 9.30 -3.02
N ALA A 151 16.62 10.21 -2.11
CA ALA A 151 15.47 10.13 -1.22
C ALA A 151 14.76 11.50 -1.19
N ASP A 152 13.50 11.51 -1.57
CA ASP A 152 12.58 12.63 -1.40
C ASP A 152 11.23 12.04 -0.99
N TYR A 153 10.94 12.10 0.31
CA TYR A 153 9.71 11.58 0.87
C TYR A 153 8.74 12.76 1.00
N PRO A 154 7.62 12.75 0.26
CA PRO A 154 6.69 13.85 0.24
C PRO A 154 5.82 13.80 1.51
N ASP A 155 5.56 14.96 2.09
CA ASP A 155 4.65 15.06 3.23
C ASP A 155 3.19 14.91 2.76
N GLU A 156 2.86 15.49 1.60
CA GLU A 156 1.55 15.38 0.95
C GLU A 156 1.38 14.06 0.21
N LEU A 157 0.15 13.56 0.14
CA LEU A 157 -0.17 12.31 -0.57
C LEU A 157 0.07 12.46 -2.07
N GLN A 158 0.76 11.48 -2.65
CA GLN A 158 1.07 11.45 -4.07
C GLN A 158 0.28 10.37 -4.80
N CYS A 159 -0.05 10.66 -6.06
CA CYS A 159 -0.85 9.84 -6.96
C CYS A 159 -0.10 9.56 -8.27
N LEU A 160 -0.36 8.39 -8.85
CA LEU A 160 0.11 8.00 -10.17
C LEU A 160 -0.95 7.17 -10.89
N ASP A 161 -1.42 7.65 -12.03
CA ASP A 161 -2.16 6.83 -12.99
C ASP A 161 -1.19 6.03 -13.86
N ALA A 162 -1.41 4.73 -13.93
CA ALA A 162 -0.60 3.83 -14.72
C ALA A 162 -1.42 2.65 -15.26
N PRO A 163 -1.06 2.13 -16.45
CA PRO A 163 -1.78 1.01 -17.03
C PRO A 163 -1.40 -0.30 -16.35
N VAL A 164 -2.39 -1.18 -16.19
CA VAL A 164 -2.18 -2.59 -15.87
C VAL A 164 -1.49 -3.25 -17.06
N LEU A 165 -0.35 -3.91 -16.82
CA LEU A 165 0.35 -4.66 -17.86
C LEU A 165 -0.22 -6.07 -18.02
N SER A 166 -0.07 -6.64 -19.22
CA SER A 166 -0.38 -8.06 -19.40
C SER A 166 0.54 -8.95 -18.57
N GLN A 167 0.06 -10.15 -18.24
CA GLN A 167 0.85 -11.15 -17.53
C GLN A 167 2.17 -11.45 -18.27
N ALA A 168 2.13 -11.53 -19.61
CA ALA A 168 3.30 -11.79 -20.43
C ALA A 168 4.35 -10.67 -20.36
N GLU A 169 3.93 -9.40 -20.37
CA GLU A 169 4.84 -8.25 -20.22
C GLU A 169 5.46 -8.19 -18.83
N CYS A 170 4.67 -8.49 -17.79
CA CYS A 170 5.13 -8.58 -16.41
C CYS A 170 6.19 -9.69 -16.24
N GLU A 171 5.92 -10.89 -16.78
CA GLU A 171 6.84 -12.02 -16.78
C GLU A 171 8.10 -11.77 -17.62
N ALA A 172 7.98 -11.10 -18.77
CA ALA A 172 9.13 -10.72 -19.59
C ALA A 172 10.04 -9.72 -18.86
N SER A 173 9.45 -8.84 -18.04
CA SER A 173 10.19 -7.90 -17.20
C SER A 173 10.94 -8.60 -16.05
N TYR A 174 10.38 -9.70 -15.54
CA TYR A 174 10.92 -10.47 -14.41
C TYR A 174 10.86 -12.00 -14.62
N PRO A 175 11.70 -12.57 -15.52
CA PRO A 175 11.59 -13.98 -15.89
C PRO A 175 11.73 -14.93 -14.69
N GLY A 176 10.71 -15.78 -14.50
CA GLY A 176 10.67 -16.79 -13.43
C GLY A 176 10.42 -16.26 -12.02
N LYS A 177 10.06 -14.97 -11.86
CA LYS A 177 9.83 -14.36 -10.53
C LYS A 177 8.38 -13.94 -10.28
N ILE A 178 7.57 -13.77 -11.33
CA ILE A 178 6.15 -13.42 -11.22
C ILE A 178 5.34 -14.68 -10.96
N THR A 179 4.55 -14.69 -9.90
CA THR A 179 3.59 -15.76 -9.60
C THR A 179 2.19 -15.40 -10.14
N SER A 180 1.27 -16.36 -10.16
CA SER A 180 -0.13 -16.11 -10.55
C SER A 180 -0.86 -15.12 -9.63
N ASN A 181 -0.32 -14.92 -8.42
CA ASN A 181 -0.83 -14.00 -7.41
C ASN A 181 -0.31 -12.56 -7.55
N MET A 182 0.54 -12.32 -8.55
CA MET A 182 1.12 -11.02 -8.83
C MET A 182 0.58 -10.47 -10.16
N PHE A 183 0.69 -9.16 -10.31
CA PHE A 183 0.53 -8.47 -11.59
C PHE A 183 1.39 -7.21 -11.59
N CYS A 184 1.60 -6.62 -12.77
CA CYS A 184 2.38 -5.40 -12.92
C CYS A 184 1.48 -4.23 -13.34
N VAL A 185 1.83 -3.05 -12.84
CA VAL A 185 1.25 -1.75 -13.25
C VAL A 185 2.42 -0.81 -13.49
N GLY A 186 2.36 -0.02 -14.56
CA GLY A 186 3.42 0.92 -14.89
C GLY A 186 3.73 0.99 -16.38
N PHE A 187 4.79 1.72 -16.68
CA PHE A 187 5.22 2.03 -18.05
C PHE A 187 6.51 1.26 -18.36
N LEU A 188 6.51 0.45 -19.42
CA LEU A 188 7.69 -0.36 -19.79
C LEU A 188 8.87 0.51 -20.26
N GLU A 189 8.59 1.68 -20.82
CA GLU A 189 9.60 2.70 -21.14
C GLU A 189 10.34 3.22 -19.90
N GLY A 190 9.80 2.99 -18.69
CA GLY A 190 10.29 3.54 -17.44
C GLY A 190 9.90 5.02 -17.28
N GLY A 191 10.60 5.72 -16.39
CA GLY A 191 10.35 7.13 -16.15
C GLY A 191 9.15 7.44 -15.24
N LYS A 192 8.26 6.46 -14.97
CA LYS A 192 7.26 6.51 -13.90
C LYS A 192 6.99 5.20 -13.19
N ASP A 193 6.86 5.24 -11.86
CA ASP A 193 6.67 4.06 -11.01
C ASP A 193 6.38 4.42 -9.54
N SER A 194 5.71 3.52 -8.81
CA SER A 194 5.66 3.52 -7.34
C SER A 194 7.03 3.16 -6.76
N CYS A 195 7.33 3.61 -5.54
CA CYS A 195 8.69 3.51 -5.00
C CYS A 195 8.73 3.21 -3.49
N GLN A 196 9.91 3.30 -2.87
CA GLN A 196 10.08 2.91 -1.46
C GLN A 196 9.18 3.73 -0.54
N GLY A 197 8.42 3.09 0.34
CA GLY A 197 7.47 3.76 1.24
C GLY A 197 6.02 3.61 0.81
N ASP A 198 5.74 3.37 -0.48
CA ASP A 198 4.39 3.06 -0.95
C ASP A 198 3.94 1.63 -0.63
N SER A 199 4.87 0.77 -0.20
CA SER A 199 4.65 -0.63 0.19
C SER A 199 3.38 -0.82 1.02
N GLY A 200 2.50 -1.71 0.60
CA GLY A 200 1.22 -1.96 1.25
C GLY A 200 0.10 -1.01 0.86
N GLY A 201 0.39 0.08 0.14
CA GLY A 201 -0.58 1.03 -0.38
C GLY A 201 -1.51 0.45 -1.45
N PRO A 202 -2.59 1.17 -1.78
CA PRO A 202 -3.60 0.72 -2.73
C PRO A 202 -3.14 0.80 -4.19
N VAL A 203 -3.67 -0.11 -5.00
CA VAL A 203 -3.84 0.07 -6.44
C VAL A 203 -5.32 -0.08 -6.76
N VAL A 204 -5.95 1.00 -7.21
CA VAL A 204 -7.40 1.06 -7.47
C VAL A 204 -7.66 1.17 -8.96
N SER A 205 -8.57 0.36 -9.47
CA SER A 205 -9.08 0.47 -10.84
C SER A 205 -10.56 0.13 -10.85
N ASN A 206 -11.34 0.87 -11.64
CA ASN A 206 -12.81 0.79 -11.67
C ASN A 206 -13.46 0.90 -10.28
N GLY A 207 -12.89 1.74 -9.40
CA GLY A 207 -13.41 1.97 -8.05
C GLY A 207 -13.25 0.77 -7.09
N GLN A 208 -12.42 -0.22 -7.42
CA GLN A 208 -12.15 -1.40 -6.58
C GLN A 208 -10.66 -1.56 -6.29
N LEU A 209 -10.33 -2.14 -5.13
CA LEU A 209 -8.95 -2.42 -4.72
C LEU A 209 -8.39 -3.60 -5.51
N GLN A 210 -7.76 -3.34 -6.66
CA GLN A 210 -7.20 -4.40 -7.52
C GLN A 210 -5.86 -4.94 -7.02
N GLY A 211 -5.07 -4.09 -6.36
CA GLY A 211 -3.71 -4.44 -5.97
C GLY A 211 -3.24 -3.84 -4.66
N ILE A 212 -2.13 -4.40 -4.17
CA ILE A 212 -1.37 -3.90 -3.02
C ILE A 212 0.07 -3.72 -3.49
N VAL A 213 0.66 -2.54 -3.25
CA VAL A 213 2.08 -2.28 -3.57
C VAL A 213 2.97 -3.28 -2.84
N SER A 214 3.77 -4.05 -3.58
CA SER A 214 4.57 -5.14 -3.02
C SER A 214 6.07 -4.95 -3.26
N TRP A 215 6.54 -4.99 -4.52
CA TRP A 215 7.96 -4.87 -4.84
C TRP A 215 8.21 -4.40 -6.27
N GLY A 216 9.46 -4.07 -6.58
CA GLY A 216 9.94 -3.69 -7.91
C GLY A 216 11.46 -3.62 -7.89
N TYR A 217 12.09 -3.56 -9.08
CA TYR A 217 13.54 -3.34 -9.18
C TYR A 217 13.86 -1.90 -9.53
N GLY A 218 14.44 -1.17 -8.56
CA GLY A 218 14.58 0.27 -8.66
C GLY A 218 13.20 0.95 -8.66
N CYS A 219 13.19 2.24 -8.99
CA CYS A 219 11.97 2.97 -9.25
C CYS A 219 12.08 3.60 -10.64
N ALA A 220 11.04 3.39 -11.45
CA ALA A 220 10.92 3.98 -12.79
C ALA A 220 12.04 3.58 -13.76
N GLN A 221 12.60 2.38 -13.57
CA GLN A 221 13.58 1.82 -14.49
C GLN A 221 12.88 1.21 -15.70
N LYS A 222 13.48 1.40 -16.89
CA LYS A 222 12.99 0.79 -18.12
C LYS A 222 12.89 -0.73 -17.98
N ASN A 223 11.78 -1.31 -18.42
CA ASN A 223 11.44 -2.74 -18.33
C ASN A 223 11.41 -3.29 -16.90
N LYS A 224 11.18 -2.45 -15.89
CA LYS A 224 11.06 -2.81 -14.48
C LYS A 224 9.82 -2.15 -13.85
N PRO A 225 8.61 -2.52 -14.29
CA PRO A 225 7.38 -1.99 -13.71
C PRO A 225 7.22 -2.44 -12.25
N GLY A 226 6.41 -1.72 -11.48
CA GLY A 226 5.99 -2.14 -10.15
C GLY A 226 5.25 -3.48 -10.17
N VAL A 227 5.44 -4.28 -9.13
CA VAL A 227 4.79 -5.57 -8.92
C VAL A 227 3.89 -5.49 -7.69
N TYR A 228 2.65 -5.95 -7.88
CA TYR A 228 1.57 -5.79 -6.92
C TYR A 228 0.95 -7.15 -6.60
N THR A 229 0.51 -7.33 -5.36
CA THR A 229 -0.31 -8.48 -4.98
C THR A 229 -1.69 -8.33 -5.61
N LYS A 230 -2.14 -9.33 -6.37
CA LYS A 230 -3.46 -9.37 -7.05
C LYS A 230 -4.57 -9.68 -6.05
N VAL A 231 -5.26 -8.65 -5.55
CA VAL A 231 -6.23 -8.77 -4.44
C VAL A 231 -7.38 -9.71 -4.75
N TYR A 232 -7.81 -9.77 -6.01
CA TYR A 232 -8.85 -10.69 -6.48
C TYR A 232 -8.60 -12.15 -6.06
N ASN A 233 -7.35 -12.62 -6.08
CA ASN A 233 -7.00 -13.98 -5.69
C ASN A 233 -7.13 -14.25 -4.17
N TYR A 234 -7.34 -13.20 -3.36
CA TYR A 234 -7.37 -13.28 -1.90
C TYR A 234 -8.73 -12.89 -1.31
N VAL A 235 -9.75 -12.60 -2.12
CA VAL A 235 -11.08 -12.18 -1.62
C VAL A 235 -11.64 -13.20 -0.64
N ASP A 236 -11.66 -14.49 -0.98
CA ASP A 236 -12.13 -15.55 -0.07
C ASP A 236 -11.33 -15.59 1.23
N TRP A 237 -10.00 -15.51 1.15
CA TRP A 237 -9.15 -15.50 2.34
C TRP A 237 -9.40 -14.27 3.22
N ILE A 238 -9.63 -13.10 2.61
CA ILE A 238 -9.95 -11.87 3.33
C ILE A 238 -11.25 -12.04 4.09
N GLU A 239 -12.31 -12.49 3.40
CA GLU A 239 -13.64 -12.68 3.97
C GLU A 239 -13.65 -13.73 5.09
N ASP A 240 -13.07 -14.90 4.85
CA ASP A 240 -12.95 -15.97 5.85
C ASP A 240 -12.16 -15.51 7.08
N THR A 241 -11.07 -14.77 6.86
CA THR A 241 -10.25 -14.23 7.95
C THR A 241 -11.02 -13.20 8.75
N ILE A 242 -11.77 -12.31 8.10
CA ILE A 242 -12.62 -11.34 8.79
C ILE A 242 -13.68 -12.07 9.62
N ALA A 243 -14.40 -13.03 9.03
CA ALA A 243 -15.45 -13.78 9.71
C ALA A 243 -14.92 -14.54 10.93
N ALA A 244 -13.77 -15.20 10.83
CA ALA A 244 -13.14 -15.93 11.92
C ALA A 244 -12.58 -15.04 13.05
N ASN A 245 -12.57 -13.72 12.87
CA ASN A 245 -11.96 -12.76 13.79
C ASN A 245 -12.88 -11.57 14.07
N SER A 246 -14.17 -11.64 13.70
CA SER A 246 -15.15 -10.57 13.92
C SER A 246 -15.48 -10.43 15.39
#